data_AF-C5LRL6-F1
#
_entry.id   AF-C5LRL6-F1
#
_cell.length_a   1.000
_cell.length_b   1.000
_cell.length_c   1.000
_cell.angle_alpha   90.00
_cell.angle_beta   90.00
_cell.angle_gamma   90.00
#
_symmetry.space_group_name_H-M   'P 1'
#
loop_
_entity.id
_entity.type
_entity.pdbx_description
1 polymer ?
#
loop_
_entity_poly.entity_id
_entity_poly.type
_entity_poly.pdbx_seq_one_letter_code
_entity_poly.pdbx_strand_id
1 'polypeptide(L)'
;MNIFRFCGDMLHLLSILLLVLKLQKSKSCIGISCKMQEMYAMVFIFRYIDLLWLYVSLYNSVMKLVFITLTLHLVYTMKFKRGPVKQTYDAAADNFNYVKWLLPPCFILTLITTADYSIAE
;
A
#
# COMPACT_ATOMS: atom_id res chain seq x y z
N MET A 1 15.47 17.30 -2.56
CA MET A 1 14.62 16.75 -1.48
C MET A 1 14.57 17.75 -0.35
N ASN A 2 13.41 18.09 0.21
CA ASN A 2 13.32 18.91 1.44
C ASN A 2 13.38 17.97 2.67
N ILE A 3 13.91 18.46 3.79
CA ILE A 3 14.05 17.70 5.05
C ILE A 3 12.70 17.18 5.57
N PHE A 4 11.64 18.00 5.47
CA PHE A 4 10.29 17.59 5.89
C PHE A 4 9.76 16.40 5.09
N ARG A 5 10.00 16.41 3.77
CA ARG A 5 9.60 15.33 2.88
C ARG A 5 10.37 14.05 3.21
N PHE A 6 11.68 14.15 3.40
CA PHE A 6 12.51 13.01 3.78
C PHE A 6 12.04 12.40 5.11
N CYS A 7 11.83 13.22 6.14
CA CYS A 7 11.33 12.74 7.43
C CYS A 7 9.95 12.08 7.31
N GLY A 8 9.04 12.63 6.50
CA GLY A 8 7.74 12.03 6.20
C GLY A 8 7.87 10.65 5.56
N ASP A 9 8.74 10.50 4.57
CA ASP A 9 9.00 9.22 3.90
C ASP A 9 9.57 8.19 4.88
N MET A 10 10.47 8.60 5.78
CA MET A 10 11.04 7.71 6.82
C MET A 10 10.00 7.30 7.86
N LEU A 11 9.13 8.20 8.29
CA LEU A 11 8.03 7.87 9.23
C LEU A 11 7.01 6.93 8.60
N HIS A 12 6.71 7.11 7.31
CA HIS A 12 5.83 6.20 6.58
C HIS A 12 6.47 4.81 6.42
N LEU A 13 7.75 4.75 6.08
CA LEU A 13 8.47 3.48 6.03
C LEU A 13 8.46 2.79 7.41
N LEU A 14 8.71 3.54 8.48
CA LEU A 14 8.70 3.02 9.84
C LEU A 14 7.33 2.43 10.22
N SER A 15 6.22 3.08 9.86
CA SER A 15 4.88 2.57 10.19
C SER A 15 4.59 1.22 9.50
N ILE A 16 5.00 1.07 8.24
CA ILE A 16 4.86 -0.18 7.49
C ILE A 16 5.73 -1.28 8.11
N LEU A 17 6.98 -0.95 8.47
CA LEU A 17 7.89 -1.89 9.13
C LEU A 17 7.35 -2.34 10.49
N LEU A 18 6.80 -1.43 11.29
CA LEU A 18 6.17 -1.75 12.57
C LEU A 18 4.99 -2.70 12.39
N LEU A 19 4.18 -2.53 11.34
CA LEU A 19 3.08 -3.44 11.02
C LEU A 19 3.59 -4.83 10.64
N VAL A 20 4.61 -4.92 9.79
CA VAL A 20 5.25 -6.21 9.43
C VAL A 20 5.79 -6.90 10.69
N LEU A 21 6.52 -6.17 11.54
CA LEU A 21 7.07 -6.70 12.79
C LEU A 21 5.97 -7.15 13.76
N LYS A 22 4.87 -6.39 13.87
CA LYS A 22 3.70 -6.76 14.68
C LYS A 22 3.15 -8.11 14.24
N LEU A 23 2.89 -8.31 12.94
CA LEU A 23 2.38 -9.57 12.41
C LEU A 23 3.36 -10.73 12.60
N GLN A 24 4.65 -10.47 12.43
CA GLN A 24 5.69 -11.48 12.60
C GLN A 24 5.88 -11.90 14.06
N LYS A 25 5.78 -10.98 15.01
CA LYS A 25 5.94 -11.27 16.44
C LYS A 25 4.67 -11.87 17.06
N SER A 26 3.52 -11.24 16.83
CA SER A 26 2.24 -11.69 17.40
C SER A 26 1.66 -12.91 16.70
N LYS A 27 2.11 -13.21 15.47
CA LYS A 27 1.57 -14.27 14.60
C LYS A 27 0.06 -14.13 14.35
N SER A 28 -0.50 -12.93 14.55
CA SER A 28 -1.92 -12.64 14.45
C SER A 28 -2.17 -11.35 13.68
N CYS A 29 -3.26 -11.30 12.91
CA CYS A 29 -3.77 -10.10 12.25
C CYS A 29 -5.16 -9.66 12.75
N ILE A 30 -5.56 -10.08 13.95
CA ILE A 30 -6.82 -9.64 14.57
C ILE A 30 -6.84 -8.10 14.67
N GLY A 31 -7.95 -7.51 14.24
CA GLY A 31 -8.16 -6.06 14.23
C GLY A 31 -7.39 -5.30 13.15
N ILE A 32 -6.80 -5.98 12.16
CA ILE A 32 -6.15 -5.36 11.02
C ILE A 32 -6.96 -5.67 9.76
N SER A 33 -7.42 -4.62 9.06
CA SER A 33 -8.08 -4.78 7.76
C SER A 33 -7.05 -5.14 6.69
N CYS A 34 -7.23 -6.31 6.07
CA CYS A 34 -6.42 -6.71 4.92
C CYS A 34 -6.82 -5.87 3.70
N LYS A 35 -8.10 -5.52 3.55
CA LYS A 35 -8.59 -4.70 2.44
C LYS A 35 -7.95 -3.32 2.40
N MET A 36 -7.71 -2.71 3.56
CA MET A 36 -6.94 -1.46 3.62
C MET A 36 -5.50 -1.65 3.11
N GLN A 37 -4.85 -2.78 3.40
CA GLN A 37 -3.52 -3.07 2.86
C GLN A 37 -3.54 -3.27 1.33
N GLU A 38 -4.61 -3.87 0.79
CA GLU A 38 -4.81 -3.98 -0.67
C GLU A 38 -4.97 -2.59 -1.31
N MET A 39 -5.70 -1.69 -0.66
CA MET A 39 -5.85 -0.32 -1.11
C MET A 39 -4.53 0.46 -1.07
N TYR A 40 -3.74 0.32 -0.01
CA TYR A 40 -2.39 0.91 0.04
C TYR A 40 -1.49 0.36 -1.06
N ALA A 41 -1.53 -0.95 -1.33
CA ALA A 41 -0.78 -1.56 -2.41
C ALA A 41 -1.19 -0.99 -3.77
N MET A 42 -2.49 -0.85 -4.05
CA MET A 42 -2.99 -0.21 -5.28
C MET A 42 -2.48 1.24 -5.39
N VAL A 43 -2.59 2.04 -4.33
CA VAL A 43 -2.09 3.42 -4.33
C VAL A 43 -0.61 3.49 -4.68
N PHE A 44 0.23 2.63 -4.09
CA PHE A 44 1.67 2.63 -4.40
C PHE A 44 1.98 2.12 -5.80
N ILE A 45 1.25 1.13 -6.32
CA ILE A 45 1.44 0.63 -7.69
C ILE A 45 1.10 1.73 -8.70
N PHE A 46 -0.06 2.36 -8.59
CA PHE A 46 -0.48 3.41 -9.53
C PHE A 46 0.38 4.66 -9.40
N ARG A 47 0.71 5.09 -8.18
CA ARG A 47 1.55 6.28 -7.95
C ARG A 47 2.98 6.11 -8.47
N TYR A 48 3.51 4.89 -8.46
CA TYR A 48 4.89 4.61 -8.82
C TYR A 48 5.02 3.81 -10.10
N ILE A 49 4.00 3.85 -10.97
CA ILE A 49 4.02 3.21 -12.29
C ILE A 49 5.15 3.78 -13.16
N ASP A 50 5.52 5.04 -12.91
CA ASP A 50 6.65 5.75 -13.53
C ASP A 50 8.02 5.10 -13.29
N LEU A 51 8.13 4.20 -12.31
CA LEU A 51 9.36 3.46 -12.02
C LEU A 51 9.87 2.66 -13.23
N LEU A 52 8.98 2.29 -14.16
CA LEU A 52 9.32 1.50 -15.34
C LEU A 52 10.06 2.29 -16.43
N TRP A 53 9.92 3.62 -16.46
CA TRP A 53 10.48 4.45 -17.55
C TRP A 53 11.22 5.71 -17.07
N LEU A 54 11.06 6.11 -15.81
CA LEU A 54 11.66 7.33 -15.27
C LEU A 54 12.62 7.02 -14.11
N TYR A 55 13.91 7.20 -14.35
CA TYR A 55 14.94 7.13 -13.31
C TYR A 55 15.26 8.54 -12.79
N VAL A 56 14.94 8.81 -11.52
CA VAL A 56 15.27 10.08 -10.85
C VAL A 56 16.57 9.96 -10.05
N SER A 57 16.65 8.97 -9.16
CA SER A 57 17.81 8.70 -8.33
C SER A 57 17.71 7.32 -7.69
N LEU A 58 18.86 6.77 -7.26
CA LEU A 58 18.91 5.48 -6.58
C LEU A 58 18.00 5.46 -5.35
N TYR A 59 18.05 6.50 -4.51
CA TYR A 59 17.18 6.62 -3.33
C TYR A 59 15.70 6.58 -3.72
N ASN A 60 15.28 7.33 -4.75
CA ASN A 60 13.89 7.37 -5.17
C ASN A 60 13.41 5.99 -5.65
N SER A 61 14.16 5.35 -6.53
CA SER A 61 13.81 4.03 -7.08
C SER A 61 13.75 2.96 -5.99
N VAL A 62 14.73 2.94 -5.08
CA VAL A 62 14.76 1.99 -3.95
C VAL A 62 13.58 2.23 -3.02
N MET A 63 13.27 3.47 -2.65
CA MET A 63 12.14 3.77 -1.77
C MET A 63 10.81 3.33 -2.40
N LYS A 64 10.58 3.63 -3.69
CA LYS A 64 9.38 3.18 -4.41
C LYS A 64 9.23 1.65 -4.38
N LEU A 65 10.31 0.92 -4.69
CA LEU A 65 10.33 -0.54 -4.62
C LEU A 65 10.02 -1.05 -3.21
N VAL A 66 10.62 -0.45 -2.17
CA VAL A 66 10.40 -0.84 -0.78
C VAL A 66 8.93 -0.65 -0.38
N PHE A 67 8.30 0.48 -0.73
CA PHE A 67 6.88 0.70 -0.44
C PHE A 67 5.97 -0.33 -1.12
N ILE A 68 6.18 -0.61 -2.41
CA ILE A 68 5.39 -1.59 -3.16
C ILE A 68 5.59 -2.99 -2.58
N THR A 69 6.83 -3.42 -2.40
CA THR A 69 7.16 -4.78 -1.95
C THR A 69 6.70 -5.05 -0.52
N LEU A 70 6.86 -4.09 0.41
CA LEU A 70 6.42 -4.27 1.80
C LEU A 70 4.89 -4.31 1.91
N THR A 71 4.16 -3.47 1.18
CA THR A 71 2.70 -3.51 1.20
C THR A 71 2.14 -4.77 0.55
N LEU A 72 2.71 -5.20 -0.59
CA LEU A 72 2.39 -6.51 -1.18
C LEU A 72 2.73 -7.66 -0.23
N HIS A 73 3.83 -7.57 0.51
CA HIS A 73 4.20 -8.58 1.51
C HIS A 73 3.18 -8.67 2.65
N LEU A 74 2.63 -7.54 3.11
CA LEU A 74 1.56 -7.50 4.11
C LEU A 74 0.29 -8.20 3.60
N VAL A 75 -0.16 -7.86 2.39
CA VAL A 75 -1.31 -8.50 1.74
C VAL A 75 -1.05 -10.00 1.56
N TYR A 76 0.13 -10.37 1.06
CA TYR A 76 0.55 -11.77 0.90
C TYR A 76 0.47 -12.53 2.22
N THR A 77 0.97 -11.94 3.30
CA THR A 77 1.01 -12.57 4.62
C THR A 77 -0.38 -12.78 5.22
N MET A 78 -1.31 -11.86 5.00
CA MET A 78 -2.69 -11.95 5.51
C MET A 78 -3.58 -12.87 4.66
N LYS A 79 -3.48 -12.81 3.32
CA LYS A 79 -4.42 -13.51 2.41
C LYS A 79 -3.92 -14.84 1.87
N PHE A 80 -2.63 -14.94 1.55
CA PHE A 80 -2.12 -16.02 0.70
C PHE A 80 -1.19 -16.96 1.46
N LYS A 81 -0.29 -16.43 2.28
CA LYS A 81 0.69 -17.20 3.04
C LYS A 81 -0.01 -18.18 3.99
N ARG A 82 0.25 -19.47 3.81
CA ARG A 82 -0.20 -20.50 4.76
C ARG A 82 0.58 -20.32 6.07
N GLY A 83 -0.13 -20.01 7.15
CA GLY A 83 0.46 -19.75 8.46
C GLY A 83 -0.56 -19.17 9.45
N PRO A 84 -0.13 -18.93 10.71
CA PRO A 84 -1.03 -18.51 11.79
C PRO A 84 -1.68 -17.14 11.51
N VAL A 85 -0.96 -16.22 10.86
CA VAL A 85 -1.48 -14.88 10.56
C VAL A 85 -2.75 -14.95 9.70
N LYS A 86 -2.73 -15.70 8.60
CA LYS A 86 -3.91 -15.88 7.73
C LYS A 86 -5.10 -16.51 8.47
N GLN A 87 -4.85 -17.44 9.38
CA GLN A 87 -5.91 -18.11 10.15
C GLN A 87 -6.63 -17.17 11.12
N THR A 88 -5.94 -16.13 11.57
CA THR A 88 -6.50 -15.10 12.47
C THR A 88 -7.20 -13.95 11.74
N TYR A 89 -7.27 -13.98 10.41
CA TYR A 89 -7.92 -12.93 9.63
C TYR A 89 -9.45 -13.08 9.70
N ASP A 90 -10.13 -12.06 10.23
CA ASP A 90 -11.59 -12.00 10.30
C ASP A 90 -12.17 -11.30 9.07
N ALA A 91 -12.53 -12.10 8.07
CA ALA A 91 -13.14 -11.61 6.84
C ALA A 91 -14.58 -11.09 7.03
N ALA A 92 -15.28 -11.55 8.08
CA ALA A 92 -16.64 -11.11 8.36
C ALA A 92 -16.65 -9.70 8.96
N ALA A 93 -15.66 -9.40 9.81
CA ALA A 93 -15.40 -8.05 10.29
C ALA A 93 -14.86 -7.12 9.18
N ASP A 94 -13.94 -7.59 8.32
CA ASP A 94 -13.39 -6.82 7.20
C ASP A 94 -14.27 -6.90 5.93
N ASN A 95 -15.55 -6.53 6.05
CA ASN A 95 -16.55 -6.73 5.00
C ASN A 95 -16.75 -5.54 4.03
N PHE A 96 -16.04 -4.43 4.20
CA PHE A 96 -16.19 -3.25 3.34
C PHE A 96 -15.90 -3.57 1.85
N ASN A 97 -16.83 -3.26 0.95
CA ASN A 97 -16.66 -3.53 -0.48
C ASN A 97 -16.06 -2.31 -1.19
N TYR A 98 -14.74 -2.14 -1.05
CA TYR A 98 -14.02 -1.00 -1.63
C TYR A 98 -14.12 -0.92 -3.16
N VAL A 99 -14.29 -2.05 -3.85
CA VAL A 99 -14.44 -2.08 -5.31
C VAL A 99 -15.73 -1.39 -5.75
N LYS A 100 -16.82 -1.56 -5.00
CA LYS A 100 -18.11 -0.93 -5.33
C LYS A 100 -18.21 0.50 -4.80
N TRP A 101 -17.73 0.73 -3.58
CA TRP A 101 -18.03 1.98 -2.87
C TRP A 101 -16.92 3.02 -2.90
N LEU A 102 -15.68 2.63 -3.19
CA LEU A 102 -14.54 3.54 -3.14
C LEU A 102 -13.86 3.74 -4.49
N LEU A 103 -13.61 2.67 -5.25
CA LEU A 103 -12.92 2.80 -6.54
C LEU A 103 -13.69 3.68 -7.55
N PRO A 104 -15.02 3.57 -7.72
CA PRO A 104 -15.75 4.41 -8.66
C PRO A 104 -15.68 5.91 -8.36
N PRO A 105 -15.96 6.40 -7.13
CA PRO A 105 -15.84 7.83 -6.85
C PRO A 105 -14.39 8.31 -6.96
N CYS A 106 -13.39 7.50 -6.58
CA CYS A 106 -11.98 7.86 -6.80
C CYS A 106 -11.67 8.02 -8.29
N PHE A 107 -12.12 7.10 -9.14
CA PHE A 107 -11.91 7.16 -10.58
C PHE A 107 -12.60 8.38 -11.22
N ILE A 108 -13.84 8.67 -10.84
CA ILE A 108 -14.57 9.87 -11.31
C ILE A 108 -13.83 11.15 -10.88
N LEU A 109 -13.37 11.22 -9.63
CA LEU A 109 -12.61 12.37 -9.14
C LEU A 109 -11.30 12.55 -9.92
N THR A 110 -10.55 11.49 -10.17
CA THR A 110 -9.33 11.56 -11.00
C THR A 110 -9.61 12.16 -12.37
N LEU A 111 -10.69 11.76 -13.05
CA LEU A 111 -11.05 12.31 -14.35
C LEU A 111 -11.43 13.80 -14.30
N ILE A 112 -12.03 14.26 -13.21
CA ILE A 112 -12.46 15.67 -13.06
C ILE A 112 -11.29 16.56 -12.65
N THR A 113 -10.35 16.06 -11.85
CA THR A 113 -9.30 16.88 -11.22
C THR A 113 -7.88 16.64 -11.74
N THR A 114 -7.70 15.78 -12.75
CA THR A 114 -6.37 15.58 -13.35
C THR A 114 -5.86 16.87 -13.98
N ALA A 115 -4.55 17.14 -13.87
CA ALA A 115 -3.95 18.36 -14.42
C ALA A 115 -3.72 18.19 -15.93
N ASP A 116 -3.11 17.09 -16.35
CA ASP A 116 -3.04 16.68 -17.75
C ASP A 116 -3.64 15.27 -17.96
N TYR A 117 -4.16 15.03 -19.17
CA TYR A 117 -4.71 13.74 -19.57
C TYR A 117 -3.60 12.85 -20.14
N SER A 118 -2.71 12.37 -19.27
CA SER A 118 -1.66 11.41 -19.61
C SER A 118 -1.82 10.12 -18.80
N ILE A 119 -1.28 8.99 -19.28
CA ILE A 119 -1.44 7.69 -18.60
C ILE A 119 -0.68 7.65 -17.26
N ALA A 120 0.37 8.43 -17.13
CA ALA A 120 1.23 8.45 -15.93
C ALA A 120 0.76 9.45 -14.86
N GLU A 121 -0.34 10.16 -15.12
CA GLU A 121 -0.86 11.26 -14.32
C GLU A 121 -2.23 10.95 -13.74
#